data_AF-K2FX64-F1
#
_entry.id   AF-K2FX64-F1
#
_cell.length_a   1.000
_cell.length_b   1.000
_cell.length_c   1.000
_cell.angle_alpha   90.00
_cell.angle_beta   90.00
_cell.angle_gamma   90.00
#
_symmetry.space_group_name_H-M   'P 1'
#
loop_
_entity.id
_entity.type
_entity.pdbx_description
1 polymer ?
#
loop_
_entity_poly.entity_id
_entity_poly.type
_entity_poly.pdbx_seq_one_letter_code
_entity_poly.pdbx_strand_id
1 'polypeptide(L)' 'MNNITLAPVQTDQPSHLMPVFGRQPISFVRGRGAYLYTEDGTEYLDALTGIAVCGLGHAHPVIAEAIAEQAATL' A
#
# COMPACT_ATOMS: atom_id res chain seq x y z
N MET A 1 -9.25 -23.00 -1.91
CA MET A 1 -8.13 -22.62 -1.04
C MET A 1 -7.50 -21.40 -1.70
N ASN A 2 -7.70 -20.20 -1.14
CA ASN A 2 -7.15 -18.98 -1.73
C ASN A 2 -5.73 -18.79 -1.20
N ASN A 3 -4.74 -18.91 -2.08
CA ASN A 3 -3.34 -18.65 -1.74
C ASN A 3 -3.15 -17.12 -1.63
N ILE A 4 -3.20 -16.60 -0.40
CA ILE A 4 -2.85 -15.20 -0.12
C ILE A 4 -1.35 -15.14 0.12
N THR A 5 -0.64 -14.27 -0.62
CA THR A 5 0.75 -13.94 -0.34
C THR A 5 0.82 -13.26 1.01
N LEU A 6 1.40 -13.95 1.99
CA LEU A 6 1.50 -13.44 3.34
C LEU A 6 2.59 -12.38 3.43
N ALA A 7 2.32 -11.32 4.20
CA ALA A 7 3.37 -10.40 4.59
C ALA A 7 4.45 -11.18 5.37
N PRO A 8 5.75 -10.84 5.22
CA PRO A 8 6.76 -11.31 6.15
C PRO A 8 6.40 -10.78 7.55
N VAL A 9 5.91 -11.67 8.42
CA VAL A 9 5.66 -11.34 9.83
C VAL A 9 6.99 -11.53 10.56
N GLN A 10 7.55 -10.44 11.08
CA GLN A 10 8.69 -10.52 12.00
C GLN A 10 8.17 -11.06 13.35
N THR A 11 8.29 -12.36 13.58
CA THR A 11 7.72 -13.02 14.78
C THR A 11 8.60 -12.93 16.03
N ASP A 12 9.88 -12.61 15.86
CA ASP A 12 10.89 -12.72 16.94
C ASP A 12 11.25 -11.40 17.64
N GLN A 13 10.70 -10.27 17.19
CA GLN A 13 10.91 -8.97 17.83
C GLN A 13 9.58 -8.24 18.00
N PRO A 14 9.36 -7.57 19.15
CA PRO A 14 8.18 -6.76 19.33
C PRO A 14 8.15 -5.65 18.26
N SER A 15 6.98 -5.44 17.67
CA SER A 15 6.74 -4.37 16.70
C SER A 15 7.21 -3.02 17.23
N HIS A 16 7.92 -2.25 16.40
CA HIS A 16 8.29 -0.86 16.69
C HIS A 16 7.08 0.10 16.64
N LEU A 17 5.89 -0.38 16.26
CA LEU A 17 4.65 0.38 16.21
C LEU A 17 3.79 0.14 17.46
N MET A 18 3.12 1.20 17.91
CA MET A 18 2.10 1.11 18.97
C MET A 18 0.92 0.23 18.51
N PRO A 19 0.39 -0.68 19.35
CA PRO A 19 -0.61 -1.67 18.94
C PRO A 19 -2.05 -1.09 18.89
N VAL A 20 -2.27 -0.07 18.05
CA VAL A 20 -3.59 0.58 17.88
C VAL A 20 -4.40 0.09 16.68
N PHE A 21 -3.81 -0.74 15.82
CA PHE A 21 -4.48 -1.29 14.64
C PHE A 21 -4.35 -2.81 14.55
N GLY A 22 -5.44 -3.49 14.20
CA GLY A 22 -5.44 -4.90 13.83
C GLY A 22 -4.90 -5.11 12.42
N ARG A 23 -3.61 -5.39 12.29
CA ARG A 23 -2.94 -5.53 10.99
C ARG A 23 -3.36 -6.82 10.28
N GLN A 24 -3.64 -6.73 8.98
CA GLN A 24 -3.87 -7.88 8.13
C GLN A 24 -2.55 -8.58 7.78
N PRO A 25 -2.53 -9.91 7.60
CA PRO A 25 -1.31 -10.67 7.28
C PRO A 25 -0.95 -10.59 5.78
N ILE A 26 -1.18 -9.44 5.13
CA ILE A 26 -0.84 -9.16 3.72
C ILE A 26 -0.09 -7.83 3.66
N SER A 27 0.87 -7.72 2.74
CA SER A 27 1.64 -6.51 2.50
C SER A 27 1.73 -6.20 1.02
N PHE A 28 1.59 -4.93 0.66
CA PHE A 28 1.66 -4.45 -0.71
C PHE A 28 2.94 -3.63 -0.91
N VAL A 29 3.62 -3.86 -2.03
CA VAL A 29 4.87 -3.16 -2.39
C VAL A 29 4.67 -2.11 -3.48
N ARG A 30 3.55 -2.17 -4.19
CA ARG A 30 3.22 -1.24 -5.29
C ARG A 30 1.71 -1.03 -5.39
N GLY A 31 1.31 0.16 -5.83
CA GLY A 31 -0.06 0.45 -6.26
C GLY A 31 -0.08 1.15 -7.61
N ARG A 32 -1.14 0.95 -8.40
CA ARG A 32 -1.39 1.66 -9.67
C ARG A 32 -2.90 1.71 -9.94
N GLY A 33 -3.45 2.93 -10.02
CA GLY A 33 -4.90 3.10 -10.23
C GLY A 33 -5.67 2.44 -9.08
N ALA A 34 -6.64 1.58 -9.40
CA ALA A 34 -7.45 0.87 -8.41
C ALA A 34 -6.79 -0.42 -7.87
N TYR A 35 -5.54 -0.72 -8.22
CA TYR A 35 -4.90 -2.01 -7.90
C TYR A 35 -3.67 -1.87 -6.99
N LEU A 36 -3.51 -2.86 -6.13
CA LEU A 36 -2.35 -3.07 -5.25
C LEU A 36 -1.65 -4.38 -5.61
N TYR A 37 -0.34 -4.42 -5.39
CA TYR A 37 0.50 -5.56 -5.77
C TYR A 37 1.36 -5.99 -4.59
N THR A 38 1.36 -7.29 -4.30
CA THR A 38 2.25 -7.94 -3.33
C THR A 38 3.65 -8.12 -3.92
N GLU A 39 4.63 -8.50 -3.09
CA GLU A 39 6.03 -8.67 -3.50
C GLU A 39 6.23 -9.73 -4.60
N ASP A 40 5.42 -10.79 -4.58
CA ASP A 40 5.43 -11.84 -5.61
C ASP A 40 4.67 -11.45 -6.90
N GLY A 41 4.16 -10.22 -6.99
CA GLY A 41 3.46 -9.68 -8.15
C GLY A 41 1.95 -9.96 -8.18
N THR A 42 1.38 -10.61 -7.16
CA THR A 42 -0.07 -10.85 -7.10
C THR A 42 -0.85 -9.53 -7.05
N GLU A 43 -1.84 -9.37 -7.91
CA GLU A 43 -2.67 -8.18 -8.03
C GLU A 43 -3.96 -8.30 -7.21
N TYR A 44 -4.32 -7.22 -6.52
CA TYR A 44 -5.53 -7.09 -5.72
C TYR A 44 -6.26 -5.80 -6.06
N LEU A 45 -7.58 -5.87 -6.25
CA LEU A 45 -8.43 -4.68 -6.34
C LEU A 45 -8.53 -4.01 -4.97
N ASP A 46 -8.17 -2.73 -4.89
CA ASP A 46 -8.36 -1.92 -3.69
C ASP A 46 -9.77 -1.32 -3.64
N ALA A 47 -10.70 -2.11 -3.10
CA ALA A 47 -12.08 -1.66 -2.84
C ALA A 47 -12.21 -0.80 -1.57
N LEU A 48 -11.16 -0.67 -0.76
CA LEU A 48 -11.15 0.15 0.46
C LEU A 48 -10.72 1.58 0.15
N THR A 49 -9.82 1.76 -0.82
CA THR A 49 -9.22 3.04 -1.24
C THR A 49 -8.60 3.81 -0.07
N GLY A 50 -8.02 3.10 0.90
CA GLY A 50 -7.48 3.70 2.12
C GLY A 50 -8.50 4.52 2.92
N ILE A 51 -9.74 4.03 3.03
CA ILE A 51 -10.87 4.80 3.62
C ILE A 51 -11.13 6.06 2.78
N ALA A 52 -11.40 5.87 1.48
CA ALA A 52 -11.70 6.92 0.50
C ALA A 52 -10.57 7.95 0.24
N VAL A 53 -9.35 7.70 0.72
CA VAL A 53 -8.18 8.56 0.49
C VAL A 53 -7.69 8.46 -0.96
N CYS A 54 -7.57 7.25 -1.49
CA CYS A 54 -6.99 6.99 -2.81
C CYS A 54 -8.05 7.04 -3.93
N GLY A 55 -8.94 8.03 -3.89
CA GLY A 55 -10.07 8.15 -4.85
C GLY A 55 -9.66 8.40 -6.30
N LEU A 56 -8.49 9.02 -6.54
CA LEU A 56 -7.89 9.16 -7.87
C LEU A 56 -7.04 7.94 -8.27
N GLY A 57 -6.99 6.92 -7.42
CA GLY A 57 -6.12 5.76 -7.57
C GLY A 57 -4.71 5.98 -7.03
N HIS A 58 -4.04 4.86 -6.74
CA HIS A 58 -2.66 4.81 -6.30
C HIS A 58 -1.70 5.31 -7.38
N ALA A 59 -0.69 6.09 -6.98
CA ALA A 59 0.36 6.63 -7.85
C ALA A 59 -0.17 7.33 -9.11
N HIS A 60 -1.20 8.16 -8.96
CA HIS A 60 -1.76 8.92 -10.08
C HIS A 60 -0.70 9.86 -10.68
N PRO A 61 -0.39 9.76 -12.01
CA PRO A 61 0.78 10.39 -12.61
C PRO A 61 0.79 11.91 -12.44
N VAL A 62 -0.35 12.58 -12.66
CA VAL A 62 -0.47 14.04 -12.51
C VAL A 62 -0.19 14.50 -11.08
N ILE A 63 -0.59 13.71 -10.08
CA ILE A 63 -0.36 14.06 -8.67
C ILE A 63 1.10 13.83 -8.30
N ALA A 64 1.69 12.72 -8.76
CA ALA A 64 3.08 12.40 -8.52
C ALA A 64 4.02 13.45 -9.14
N GLU A 65 3.75 13.85 -10.38
CA GLU A 65 4.50 14.90 -11.08
C GLU A 65 4.40 16.24 -10.36
N ALA A 66 3.19 16.69 -10.02
CA ALA A 66 2.98 17.95 -9.29
C ALA A 66 3.70 17.97 -7.92
N ILE A 67 3.70 16.85 -7.18
CA ILE A 67 4.43 16.74 -5.91
C ILE A 67 5.95 16.84 -6.16
N ALA A 68 6.47 16.13 -7.15
CA ALA A 68 7.90 16.10 -7.45
C ALA A 68 8.41 17.47 -7.91
N GLU A 69 7.67 18.15 -8.78
CA GLU A 69 7.97 19.52 -9.22
C GLU A 69 7.99 20.47 -8.03
N GLN A 70 6.96 20.45 -7.19
CA GLN A 70 6.87 21.36 -6.06
C GLN A 70 7.98 21.13 -5.04
N ALA A 71 8.31 19.87 -4.74
CA ALA A 71 9.41 19.49 -3.84
C ALA A 71 10.81 19.92 -4.32
N ALA A 72 10.96 20.25 -5.60
CA ALA A 72 12.21 20.79 -6.14
C ALA A 72 12.28 22.33 -6.04
N THR A 73 11.19 23.01 -5.67
CA THR A 73 11.11 24.49 -5.65
C THR A 73 11.16 25.11 -4.25
N LEU A 74 10.81 24.35 -3.20
CA LEU A 74 10.79 24.74 -1.79
C LEU A 74 11.29 23.58 -0.92
#